data_AF-A0A183UI98-F1
#
_entry.id   AF-A0A183UI98-F1
#
_cell.length_a   1.000
_cell.length_b   1.000
_cell.length_c   1.000
_cell.angle_alpha   90.00
_cell.angle_beta   90.00
_cell.angle_gamma   90.00
#
_symmetry.space_group_name_H-M   'P 1'
#
loop_
_entity.id
_entity.type
_entity.pdbx_description
1 polymer ?
#
loop_
_entity_poly.entity_id
_entity_poly.type
_entity_poly.pdbx_seq_one_letter_code
_entity_poly.pdbx_strand_id
1 'polypeptide(L)'
;MVKNGEPGSVYVSRISYGSLCAEKLQVGDRILELDGVVISDKEAAKKAFIKGLTSPAASVSVIVERPDSAAARGIVADALVPTSPHSERRKK
;
A
#
# COMPACT_ATOMS: atom_id res chain seq x y z
N MET A 1 -2.27 1.02 -6.75
CA MET A 1 -0.96 1.66 -6.47
C MET A 1 -0.76 1.69 -4.97
N VAL A 2 0.43 1.26 -4.53
CA VAL A 2 0.86 1.26 -3.12
C VAL A 2 1.85 2.40 -2.87
N LYS A 3 1.85 2.94 -1.65
CA LYS A 3 2.66 4.07 -1.23
C LYS A 3 3.36 3.74 0.09
N ASN A 4 4.60 4.19 0.25
CA ASN A 4 5.32 4.07 1.52
C ASN A 4 4.79 5.12 2.50
N GLY A 5 4.45 4.71 3.72
CA GLY A 5 4.20 5.61 4.85
C GLY A 5 5.46 5.72 5.73
N GLU A 6 5.31 5.65 7.05
CA GLU A 6 6.43 5.52 8.00
C GLU A 6 7.47 4.45 7.56
N PRO A 7 8.75 4.59 7.93
CA PRO A 7 9.81 3.70 7.46
C PRO A 7 9.42 2.23 7.68
N GLY A 8 9.32 1.47 6.60
CA GLY A 8 8.94 0.06 6.63
C GLY A 8 7.44 -0.24 6.48
N SER A 9 6.58 0.72 6.14
CA SER A 9 5.14 0.50 6.02
C SER A 9 4.61 0.83 4.62
N VAL A 10 3.88 -0.12 4.02
CA VAL A 10 3.30 0.02 2.69
C VAL A 10 1.77 0.09 2.78
N TYR A 11 1.20 1.20 2.33
CA TYR A 11 -0.24 1.45 2.35
C TYR A 11 -0.84 1.44 0.94
N VAL A 12 -2.07 0.95 0.82
CA VAL A 12 -2.84 1.02 -0.41
C VAL A 12 -3.29 2.47 -0.62
N SER A 13 -2.69 3.14 -1.59
CA SER A 13 -3.01 4.55 -1.89
C SER A 13 -4.12 4.71 -2.90
N ARG A 14 -4.23 3.78 -3.86
CA ARG A 14 -5.25 3.83 -4.91
C ARG A 14 -5.57 2.44 -5.41
N ILE A 15 -6.85 2.19 -5.65
CA ILE A 15 -7.33 0.95 -6.27
C ILE A 15 -7.83 1.26 -7.68
N SER A 16 -7.57 0.33 -8.61
CA SER A 16 -8.09 0.44 -9.97
C SER A 16 -9.50 -0.14 -10.01
N TYR A 17 -10.47 0.66 -10.47
CA TYR A 17 -11.83 0.19 -10.69
C TYR A 17 -11.83 -0.92 -11.75
N GLY A 18 -12.63 -1.98 -11.51
CA GLY A 18 -12.68 -3.17 -12.38
C GLY A 18 -11.58 -4.20 -12.14
N SER A 19 -10.74 -4.04 -11.12
CA SER A 19 -9.77 -5.07 -10.71
C SER A 19 -10.31 -5.92 -9.56
N LEU A 20 -9.81 -7.16 -9.42
CA LEU A 20 -10.13 -8.04 -8.27
C LEU A 20 -9.85 -7.37 -6.91
N CYS A 21 -8.92 -6.41 -6.89
CA CYS A 21 -8.59 -5.63 -5.71
C CYS A 21 -9.72 -4.68 -5.29
N ALA A 22 -10.59 -4.23 -6.21
CA ALA A 22 -11.67 -3.30 -5.89
C ALA A 22 -12.75 -3.91 -4.99
N GLU A 23 -12.93 -5.23 -5.05
CA GLU A 23 -13.92 -5.95 -4.23
C GLU A 23 -13.34 -6.45 -2.89
N LYS A 24 -12.01 -6.53 -2.77
CA LYS A 24 -11.33 -7.18 -1.63
C LYS A 24 -10.46 -6.25 -0.79
N LEU A 25 -9.80 -5.28 -1.42
CA LEU A 25 -8.90 -4.33 -0.79
C LEU A 25 -9.56 -2.95 -0.70
N GLN A 26 -9.14 -2.14 0.25
CA GLN A 26 -9.59 -0.76 0.41
C GLN A 26 -8.41 0.20 0.46
N VAL A 27 -8.64 1.44 0.03
CA VAL A 27 -7.64 2.51 0.17
C VAL A 27 -7.43 2.77 1.66
N GLY A 28 -6.17 2.75 2.08
CA GLY A 28 -5.76 2.86 3.47
C GLY A 28 -5.40 1.54 4.14
N ASP A 29 -5.63 0.41 3.48
CA ASP A 29 -5.15 -0.88 4.00
C ASP A 29 -3.62 -0.90 4.04
N ARG A 30 -3.07 -1.36 5.15
CA ARG A 30 -1.63 -1.56 5.30
C ARG A 30 -1.26 -2.98 4.93
N ILE A 31 -0.35 -3.16 3.99
CA ILE A 31 0.14 -4.47 3.56
C ILE A 31 1.25 -4.92 4.51
N LEU A 32 1.03 -6.05 5.19
CA LEU A 32 2.00 -6.64 6.12
C LEU A 32 2.80 -7.75 5.41
N GLU A 33 2.09 -8.63 4.71
CA GLU A 33 2.67 -9.81 4.10
C GLU A 33 2.00 -10.11 2.76
N LEU A 34 2.77 -10.67 1.83
CA LEU A 34 2.31 -11.08 0.53
C LEU A 34 2.95 -12.43 0.18
N ASP A 35 2.12 -13.48 0.04
CA ASP A 35 2.54 -14.84 -0.30
C ASP A 35 3.63 -15.40 0.64
N GLY A 36 3.52 -15.13 1.95
CA GLY A 36 4.53 -15.52 2.94
C GLY A 36 5.76 -14.61 2.99
N VAL A 37 5.78 -13.51 2.23
CA VAL A 37 6.88 -12.53 2.21
C VAL A 37 6.46 -11.27 2.96
N VAL A 38 7.17 -10.95 4.04
CA VAL A 38 6.96 -9.71 4.80
C VAL A 38 7.33 -8.50 3.93
N ILE A 39 6.41 -7.58 3.78
CA ILE A 39 6.54 -6.42 2.91
C ILE A 39 6.84 -5.18 3.74
N SER A 40 8.09 -4.74 3.71
CA SER A 40 8.53 -3.49 4.35
C SER A 40 8.57 -2.31 3.39
N ASP A 41 8.72 -2.55 2.09
CA ASP A 41 8.91 -1.50 1.08
C ASP A 41 8.07 -1.76 -0.17
N LYS A 42 7.67 -0.68 -0.86
CA LYS A 42 6.93 -0.74 -2.12
C LYS A 42 7.59 -1.60 -3.20
N GLU A 43 8.92 -1.58 -3.28
CA GLU A 43 9.65 -2.40 -4.27
C GLU A 43 9.54 -3.89 -3.96
N ALA A 44 9.63 -4.26 -2.67
CA ALA A 44 9.40 -5.63 -2.22
C ALA A 44 7.96 -6.06 -2.53
N ALA A 45 6.98 -5.20 -2.23
CA ALA A 45 5.57 -5.43 -2.56
C ALA A 45 5.38 -5.71 -4.05
N LYS A 46 5.93 -4.84 -4.90
CA LYS A 46 5.81 -4.92 -6.36
C LYS A 46 6.44 -6.21 -6.89
N LYS A 47 7.64 -6.56 -6.41
CA LYS A 47 8.32 -7.79 -6.83
C LYS A 47 7.55 -9.03 -6.40
N ALA A 48 7.00 -9.03 -5.19
CA ALA A 48 6.20 -10.13 -4.67
C ALA A 48 4.87 -10.30 -5.44
N PHE A 49 4.17 -9.19 -5.75
CA PHE A 49 3.00 -9.21 -6.63
C PHE A 49 3.31 -9.79 -8.01
N ILE A 50 4.39 -9.31 -8.66
CA ILE A 50 4.79 -9.81 -9.98
C ILE A 50 5.12 -11.30 -9.89
N LYS A 51 5.89 -11.72 -8.89
CA LYS A 51 6.25 -13.12 -8.69
C LYS A 51 5.01 -14.01 -8.50
N GLY A 52 4.07 -13.62 -7.64
CA GLY A 52 2.85 -14.39 -7.39
C GLY A 52 1.91 -14.44 -8.60
N LEU A 53 1.80 -13.35 -9.36
CA LEU A 53 1.01 -13.32 -10.60
C LEU A 53 1.66 -14.08 -11.76
N THR A 54 2.99 -14.21 -11.75
CA THR A 54 3.76 -14.97 -12.76
C THR A 54 3.85 -16.46 -12.39
N SER A 55 3.59 -16.82 -11.13
CA SER A 55 3.49 -18.22 -10.69
C SER A 55 2.32 -18.93 -11.38
N PRO A 56 2.42 -20.25 -11.58
CA PRO A 56 1.43 -21.04 -12.32
C PRO A 56 0.03 -21.03 -11.69
N ALA A 57 -0.08 -20.73 -10.40
CA ALA A 57 -1.35 -20.59 -9.70
C ALA A 57 -2.04 -19.23 -9.96
N ALA A 58 -1.33 -18.25 -10.55
CA ALA A 58 -1.78 -16.88 -10.85
C ALA A 58 -2.60 -16.21 -9.71
N SER A 59 -2.31 -16.59 -8.47
CA SER A 59 -3.04 -16.17 -7.27
C SER A 59 -2.05 -15.69 -6.23
N VAL A 60 -2.46 -14.69 -5.46
CA VAL A 60 -1.61 -14.01 -4.49
C VAL A 60 -2.39 -13.89 -3.19
N SER A 61 -1.81 -14.42 -2.11
CA SER A 61 -2.33 -14.20 -0.75
C SER A 61 -1.73 -12.92 -0.19
N VAL A 62 -2.54 -12.07 0.44
CA VAL A 62 -2.10 -10.80 1.03
C VAL A 62 -2.69 -10.67 2.41
N ILE A 63 -1.85 -10.40 3.40
CA ILE A 63 -2.27 -10.07 4.76
C ILE A 63 -2.23 -8.55 4.90
N VAL A 64 -3.39 -7.97 5.22
CA VAL A 64 -3.55 -6.54 5.40
C VAL A 64 -4.10 -6.20 6.78
N GLU A 65 -3.63 -5.09 7.33
CA GLU A 65 -4.17 -4.49 8.53
C GLU A 65 -5.14 -3.37 8.13
N ARG A 66 -6.40 -3.50 8.58
CA ARG A 66 -7.46 -2.53 8.29
C ARG A 66 -7.62 -1.55 9.45
N PRO A 67 -7.60 -0.23 9.20
CA PRO A 67 -7.81 0.77 10.24
C PRO A 67 -9.30 0.84 10.63
N ASP A 68 -9.68 0.13 11.69
CA ASP A 68 -11.06 0.16 12.22
C ASP A 68 -11.32 1.43 13.06
N SER A 69 -10.31 1.89 13.80
CA SER A 69 -10.39 3.06 14.68
C SER A 69 -10.17 4.39 13.95
N ALA A 70 -10.86 5.44 14.39
CA ALA A 70 -10.72 6.80 13.86
C ALA A 70 -9.28 7.33 13.94
N ALA A 71 -8.55 7.02 15.02
CA ALA A 71 -7.13 7.36 15.16
C ALA A 71 -6.25 6.66 14.10
N ALA A 72 -6.48 5.37 13.85
CA ALA A 72 -5.75 4.61 12.84
C ALA A 72 -6.01 5.14 11.44
N ARG A 73 -7.26 5.54 11.14
CA ARG A 73 -7.60 6.22 9.88
C ARG A 73 -6.89 7.56 9.74
N GLY A 74 -6.70 8.31 10.83
CA GLY A 74 -5.92 9.54 10.86
C GLY A 74 -4.46 9.32 10.47
N ILE A 75 -3.80 8.30 11.04
CA ILE A 75 -2.41 7.94 10.74
C ILE A 75 -2.26 7.51 9.27
N VAL A 76 -3.18 6.66 8.80
CA VAL A 76 -3.19 6.20 7.41
C VAL A 76 -3.45 7.36 6.46
N ALA A 77 -4.41 8.24 6.78
CA ALA A 77 -4.70 9.42 5.99
C ALA A 77 -3.46 10.32 5.89
N ASP A 78 -2.77 10.56 7.00
CA ASP A 78 -1.51 11.33 7.07
C ASP A 78 -0.41 10.72 6.20
N ALA A 79 -0.17 9.41 6.31
CA ALA A 79 0.80 8.69 5.49
C ALA A 79 0.44 8.69 3.99
N LEU A 80 -0.86 8.68 3.68
CA LEU A 80 -1.35 8.75 2.31
C LEU A 80 -1.29 10.16 1.72
N VAL A 81 -1.21 11.22 2.54
CA VAL A 81 -1.00 12.59 2.04
C VAL A 81 0.33 12.62 1.29
N PRO A 82 0.36 13.03 0.02
CA PRO A 82 1.62 13.30 -0.65
C PRO A 82 2.31 14.43 0.11
N THR A 83 3.31 14.10 0.92
CA THR A 83 4.32 15.08 1.32
C THR A 83 5.00 15.50 0.02
N SER A 84 4.49 16.55 -0.60
CA SER A 84 5.19 17.23 -1.68
C SER A 84 6.48 17.78 -1.08
N PRO A 85 7.69 17.32 -1.48
CA PRO A 85 8.91 18.03 -1.10
C PRO A 85 9.11 19.30 -1.95
N HIS A 86 8.08 19.84 -2.62
CA HIS A 86 8.24 20.92 -3.60
C HIS A 86 7.37 22.16 -3.42
N SER A 87 6.80 22.39 -2.23
CA SER A 87 6.11 23.65 -1.94
C SER A 87 6.92 24.62 -1.07
N GLU A 88 8.25 24.67 -1.23
CA GLU A 88 9.05 25.82 -0.77
C GLU A 88 10.20 26.13 -1.75
N ARG A 89 9.88 26.29 -3.05
CA ARG A 89 10.76 27.10 -3.91
C ARG A 89 10.48 28.58 -3.62
N ARG A 90 11.29 29.10 -2.69
CA ARG A 90 11.69 30.50 -2.49
C ARG A 90 10.78 31.59 -3.07
N LYS A 91 10.18 32.39 -2.20
CA LYS A 91 10.03 33.84 -2.43
C LYS A 91 10.72 34.61 -1.30
N LYS A 92 11.99 34.94 -1.53
CA LYS A 92 12.65 36.16 -1.05
C LYS A 92 13.62 36.61 -2.13
#